data_AF-A0A929BIW5-F1
#
_entry.id   AF-A0A929BIW5-F1
#
_cell.length_a   1.000
_cell.length_b   1.000
_cell.length_c   1.000
_cell.angle_alpha   90.00
_cell.angle_beta   90.00
_cell.angle_gamma   90.00
#
_symmetry.space_group_name_H-M   'P 1'
#
loop_
_entity.id
_entity.type
_entity.pdbx_description
1 polymer ?
#
loop_
_entity_poly.entity_id
_entity_poly.type
_entity_poly.pdbx_seq_one_letter_code
_entity_poly.pdbx_strand_id
1 'polypeptide(L)'
;MPRELSDYQKKRAAQNIIERLELREDLSNLSEKLDELFNDAPIEVADSISKEELTELFSEINAGTATNNKISRFLELADSLGIY
;
A
#
# COMPACT_ATOMS: atom_id res chain seq x y z
N MET A 1 1.77 1.83 -26.42
CA MET A 1 1.19 0.92 -25.42
C MET A 1 1.91 1.16 -24.10
N PRO A 2 1.29 1.75 -23.07
CA PRO A 2 1.90 1.69 -21.74
C PRO A 2 2.01 0.20 -21.38
N ARG A 3 3.22 -0.26 -21.04
CA ARG A 3 3.44 -1.65 -20.66
C ARG A 3 2.87 -1.82 -19.25
N GLU A 4 1.79 -2.60 -19.12
CA GLU A 4 1.37 -3.08 -17.81
C GLU A 4 2.53 -3.81 -17.14
N LEU A 5 2.75 -3.52 -15.86
CA LEU A 5 3.79 -4.17 -15.08
C LEU A 5 3.50 -5.66 -14.98
N SER A 6 4.53 -6.49 -15.10
CA SER A 6 4.42 -7.92 -14.80
C SER A 6 4.14 -8.15 -13.32
N ASP A 7 3.60 -9.30 -12.96
CA ASP A 7 3.32 -9.65 -11.55
C ASP A 7 4.57 -9.52 -10.65
N TYR A 8 5.74 -9.88 -11.18
CA TYR A 8 7.01 -9.71 -10.46
C TYR A 8 7.35 -8.23 -10.24
N GLN A 9 7.12 -7.37 -11.25
CA GLN A 9 7.35 -5.94 -11.12
C GLN A 9 6.36 -5.29 -10.15
N LYS A 10 5.10 -5.72 -10.15
CA LYS A 10 4.08 -5.28 -9.18
C LYS A 10 4.46 -5.65 -7.75
N LYS A 11 4.90 -6.89 -7.53
CA LYS A 11 5.43 -7.36 -6.22
C LYS A 11 6.55 -6.47 -5.70
N ARG A 12 7.55 -6.23 -6.56
CA ARG A 12 8.70 -5.37 -6.22
C ARG A 12 8.28 -3.93 -5.94
N ALA A 13 7.37 -3.37 -6.73
CA ALA A 13 6.87 -2.02 -6.52
C ALA A 13 6.17 -1.89 -5.16
N ALA A 14 5.28 -2.83 -4.84
CA ALA A 14 4.54 -2.83 -3.58
C ALA A 14 5.48 -2.94 -2.36
N GLN A 15 6.46 -3.85 -2.42
CA GLN A 15 7.48 -3.99 -1.37
C GLN A 15 8.31 -2.71 -1.22
N ASN A 16 8.75 -2.11 -2.33
CA ASN A 16 9.53 -0.87 -2.28
C ASN A 16 8.73 0.30 -1.66
N ILE A 17 7.42 0.38 -1.90
CA ILE A 17 6.56 1.41 -1.28
C ILE A 17 6.53 1.21 0.24
N ILE A 18 6.30 -0.02 0.68
CA ILE A 18 6.29 -0.39 2.11
C ILE A 18 7.64 -0.10 2.77
N GLU A 19 8.74 -0.57 2.18
CA GLU A 19 10.09 -0.32 2.70
C GLU A 19 10.38 1.19 2.78
N ARG A 20 9.92 1.98 1.81
CA ARG A 20 10.08 3.45 1.85
C ARG A 20 9.27 4.10 2.96
N LEU A 21 8.07 3.61 3.24
CA LEU A 21 7.24 4.07 4.35
C LEU A 21 7.91 3.73 5.69
N GLU A 22 8.45 2.52 5.83
CA GLU A 22 9.18 2.07 7.03
C GLU A 22 10.53 2.76 7.22
N LEU A 23 11.24 3.13 6.15
CA LEU A 23 12.55 3.80 6.22
C LEU A 23 12.45 5.31 6.49
N ARG A 24 11.33 5.95 6.12
CA ARG A 24 11.16 7.40 6.26
C ARG A 24 10.93 7.84 7.71
N GLU A 25 10.39 6.97 8.55
CA GLU A 25 10.00 7.30 9.92
C GLU A 25 10.47 6.18 10.85
N ASP A 26 11.10 6.57 11.95
CA ASP A 26 11.57 5.66 13.00
C ASP A 26 10.53 4.56 13.27
N LEU A 27 10.97 3.29 13.30
CA LEU A 27 10.19 2.03 13.26
C LEU A 27 9.02 1.89 14.27
N SER A 28 8.79 2.90 15.11
CA SER A 28 7.84 2.89 16.22
C SER A 28 6.39 3.12 15.78
N ASN A 29 6.14 3.84 14.68
CA ASN A 29 4.81 4.46 14.45
C ASN A 29 4.17 4.14 13.09
N LEU A 30 4.52 3.02 12.45
CA LEU A 30 3.87 2.59 11.19
C LEU A 30 2.34 2.59 11.28
N SER A 31 1.79 2.17 12.43
CA SER A 31 0.34 2.20 12.68
C SER A 31 -0.21 3.62 12.63
N GLU A 32 0.45 4.61 13.22
CA GLU A 32 0.02 6.01 13.16
C GLU A 32 0.08 6.52 11.72
N LYS A 33 1.05 6.06 10.92
CA LYS A 33 1.13 6.47 9.53
C LYS A 33 0.02 5.89 8.67
N LEU A 34 -0.34 4.64 8.89
CA LEU A 34 -1.51 4.04 8.23
C LEU A 34 -2.79 4.78 8.62
N ASP A 35 -2.89 5.24 9.87
CA ASP A 35 -4.00 6.07 10.35
C ASP A 35 -4.03 7.42 9.64
N GLU A 36 -2.89 8.10 9.54
CA GLU A 36 -2.77 9.36 8.80
C GLU A 36 -3.12 9.17 7.31
N LEU A 37 -2.56 8.14 6.66
CA LEU A 37 -2.84 7.83 5.26
C LEU A 37 -4.32 7.56 5.02
N PHE A 38 -4.99 6.89 5.95
CA PHE A 38 -6.42 6.64 5.88
C PHE A 38 -7.24 7.93 6.11
N ASN A 39 -6.86 8.74 7.09
CA ASN A 39 -7.57 9.99 7.42
C ASN A 39 -7.39 11.07 6.34
N ASP A 40 -6.22 11.12 5.70
CA ASP A 40 -5.89 12.03 4.61
C ASP A 40 -6.29 11.48 3.23
N ALA A 41 -6.83 10.25 3.19
CA ALA A 41 -7.28 9.63 1.95
C ALA A 41 -8.40 10.47 1.30
N PRO A 42 -8.42 10.58 -0.04
CA PRO A 42 -9.58 11.12 -0.74
C PRO A 42 -10.85 10.37 -0.33
N ILE A 43 -11.99 11.07 -0.27
CA ILE A 43 -13.29 10.48 0.13
C ILE A 43 -13.60 9.22 -0.68
N GLU A 44 -13.32 9.23 -1.98
CA GLU A 44 -13.52 8.07 -2.86
C GLU A 44 -12.68 6.85 -2.45
N VAL A 45 -11.48 7.07 -1.92
CA VAL A 45 -10.62 5.99 -1.40
C VAL A 45 -11.14 5.53 -0.05
N ALA A 46 -11.42 6.45 0.87
CA ALA A 46 -11.94 6.16 2.21
C ALA A 46 -13.28 5.41 2.19
N ASP A 47 -14.13 5.64 1.19
CA ASP A 47 -15.37 4.90 0.98
C ASP A 47 -15.14 3.50 0.37
N SER A 48 -13.98 3.28 -0.28
CA SER A 48 -13.67 2.06 -1.02
C SER A 48 -12.81 1.05 -0.25
N ILE A 49 -12.20 1.46 0.86
CA ILE A 49 -11.34 0.63 1.69
C ILE A 49 -11.60 0.91 3.17
N SER A 50 -11.51 -0.14 4.00
CA SER A 50 -11.47 0.02 5.45
C SER A 50 -10.04 0.15 5.97
N LYS A 51 -9.86 0.78 7.13
CA LYS A 51 -8.57 0.85 7.81
C LYS A 51 -7.99 -0.54 8.07
N GLU A 52 -8.83 -1.50 8.43
CA GLU A 52 -8.46 -2.90 8.66
C GLU A 52 -7.93 -3.55 7.40
N GLU A 53 -8.59 -3.34 6.26
CA GLU A 53 -8.14 -3.84 4.96
C GLU A 53 -6.81 -3.20 4.52
N LEU A 54 -6.63 -1.89 4.72
CA LEU A 54 -5.37 -1.21 4.41
C LEU A 54 -4.21 -1.78 5.24
N THR A 55 -4.46 -2.03 6.52
CA THR A 55 -3.50 -2.64 7.44
C THR A 55 -3.18 -4.08 7.05
N GLU A 56 -4.18 -4.87 6.67
CA GLU A 56 -3.98 -6.25 6.20
C GLU A 56 -3.13 -6.29 4.93
N LEU A 57 -3.46 -5.46 3.94
CA LEU A 57 -2.69 -5.35 2.69
C LEU A 57 -1.24 -5.01 2.97
N PHE A 58 -0.99 -4.02 3.83
CA PHE A 58 0.36 -3.64 4.23
C PHE A 58 1.09 -4.82 4.88
N SER A 59 0.47 -5.46 5.88
CA SER A 59 1.09 -6.58 6.61
C SER A 59 1.41 -7.75 5.69
N GLU A 60 0.52 -8.13 4.78
CA GLU A 60 0.74 -9.26 3.88
C GLU A 60 1.79 -8.97 2.81
N ILE A 61 1.87 -7.73 2.31
CA ILE A 61 2.89 -7.34 1.33
C ILE A 61 4.26 -7.30 2.02
N ASN A 62 4.33 -6.76 3.24
CA ASN A 62 5.56 -6.74 4.03
C ASN A 62 6.04 -8.15 4.36
N ALA A 63 5.13 -9.03 4.77
CA ALA A 63 5.42 -10.45 5.03
C ALA A 63 5.69 -11.27 3.75
N GLY A 64 5.47 -10.70 2.55
CA GLY A 64 5.62 -11.38 1.27
C GLY A 64 4.57 -12.48 1.01
N THR A 65 3.44 -12.45 1.73
CA THR A 65 2.35 -13.43 1.63
C THR A 65 1.18 -12.95 0.78
N ALA A 66 1.14 -11.68 0.40
CA ALA A 66 0.07 -11.10 -0.40
C ALA A 66 -0.07 -11.78 -1.78
N THR A 67 -1.32 -12.01 -2.18
CA THR A 67 -1.66 -12.52 -3.53
C THR A 67 -1.50 -11.43 -4.59
N ASN A 68 -1.36 -11.80 -5.87
CA ASN A 68 -1.23 -10.83 -6.96
C ASN A 68 -2.43 -9.85 -7.05
N ASN A 69 -3.64 -10.29 -6.68
CA ASN A 69 -4.84 -9.45 -6.64
C ASN A 69 -4.74 -8.40 -5.53
N LYS A 70 -4.34 -8.82 -4.31
CA LYS A 70 -4.11 -7.92 -3.18
C LYS A 70 -3.01 -6.91 -3.47
N ILE A 71 -1.94 -7.34 -4.14
CA ILE A 71 -0.85 -6.46 -4.58
C ILE A 71 -1.36 -5.43 -5.60
N SER A 72 -2.15 -5.86 -6.58
CA SER A 72 -2.72 -4.92 -7.57
C SER A 72 -3.64 -3.90 -6.89
N ARG A 73 -4.50 -4.37 -5.97
CA ARG A 73 -5.36 -3.50 -5.16
C ARG A 73 -4.56 -2.49 -4.34
N PHE A 74 -3.50 -2.93 -3.67
CA PHE A 74 -2.61 -2.03 -2.93
C PHE A 74 -1.94 -0.98 -3.84
N LEU A 75 -1.49 -1.36 -5.03
CA LEU A 75 -0.86 -0.40 -5.95
C LEU A 75 -1.85 0.65 -6.47
N GLU A 76 -3.11 0.28 -6.73
CA GLU A 76 -4.18 1.23 -7.09
C GLU A 76 -4.46 2.22 -5.95
N LEU A 77 -4.51 1.71 -4.71
CA LEU A 77 -4.67 2.54 -3.52
C LEU A 77 -3.47 3.44 -3.31
N ALA A 78 -2.25 2.93 -3.46
CA ALA A 78 -1.01 3.68 -3.31
C ALA A 78 -0.93 4.84 -4.32
N ASP A 79 -1.33 4.62 -5.57
CA ASP A 79 -1.43 5.68 -6.58
C ASP A 79 -2.48 6.73 -6.18
N SER A 80 -3.65 6.29 -5.73
CA SER A 80 -4.76 7.16 -5.30
C SER A 80 -4.43 7.97 -4.04
N LEU A 81 -3.62 7.40 -3.13
CA LEU A 81 -3.12 8.03 -1.91
C LEU A 81 -1.86 8.87 -2.15
N GLY A 82 -1.29 8.86 -3.36
CA GLY A 82 -0.09 9.62 -3.70
C GLY A 82 1.21 9.10 -3.06
N ILE A 83 1.27 7.80 -2.74
CA ILE A 83 2.40 7.12 -2.10
C ILE A 83 3.15 6.14 -3.02
N TYR A 84 2.82 6.13 -4.31
CA TYR A 84 3.44 5.28 -5.34
C TYR A 84 4.83 5.76 -5.80
#